data_AF-A0A241VLM1-F1
#
_entry.id   AF-A0A241VLM1-F1
#
_cell.length_a   1.000
_cell.length_b   1.000
_cell.length_c   1.000
_cell.angle_alpha   90.00
_cell.angle_beta   90.00
_cell.angle_gamma   90.00
#
_symmetry.space_group_name_H-M   'P 1'
#
loop_
_entity.id
_entity.type
_entity.pdbx_description
1 polymer ?
#
loop_
_entity_poly.entity_id
_entity_poly.type
_entity_poly.pdbx_seq_one_letter_code
_entity_poly.pdbx_strand_id
1 'polypeptide(L)'
;MKVIYTNDIPTIRLPDACYRTTFLGPIVGATSVEIDEDFPDADLVEEAYGYLALQQTSIISDQTTLIEDHEKLIAENEQLQARLKESVPQGVYDEVCQERTRLEQEIVGIKNDLEKVTAERDALKSQVLELEAKVKKPTAAELKAAKAAEDAAKLEEPKE
;
A
#
# COMPACT_ATOMS: atom_id res chain seq x y z
N MET A 1 -26.10 22.47 40.45
CA MET A 1 -26.56 23.79 40.89
C MET A 1 -28.06 23.89 40.72
N LYS A 2 -28.77 24.04 41.84
CA LYS A 2 -30.21 24.26 41.91
C LYS A 2 -30.53 25.74 41.69
N VAL A 3 -31.60 26.06 41.00
CA VAL A 3 -32.10 27.45 40.86
C VAL A 3 -33.45 27.54 41.53
N ILE A 4 -33.65 28.53 42.39
CA ILE A 4 -34.89 28.71 43.15
C ILE A 4 -35.41 30.12 42.88
N TYR A 5 -36.58 30.20 42.24
CA TYR A 5 -37.31 31.44 42.03
C TYR A 5 -38.30 31.65 43.18
N THR A 6 -38.04 32.66 43.99
CA THR A 6 -38.78 32.91 45.23
C THR A 6 -38.97 34.40 45.44
N ASN A 7 -40.08 34.79 46.07
CA ASN A 7 -40.33 36.20 46.42
C ASN A 7 -39.41 36.68 47.55
N ASP A 8 -39.03 35.78 48.47
CA ASP A 8 -38.25 36.10 49.66
C ASP A 8 -37.02 35.20 49.81
N ILE A 9 -35.83 35.79 49.67
CA ILE A 9 -34.59 35.02 49.81
C ILE A 9 -34.37 34.66 51.28
N PRO A 10 -34.23 33.35 51.62
CA PRO A 10 -34.03 32.94 53.01
C PRO A 10 -32.68 33.41 53.56
N THR A 11 -32.66 33.71 54.87
CA THR A 11 -31.46 34.13 55.60
C THR A 11 -30.41 33.02 55.64
N ILE A 12 -30.84 31.75 55.72
CA ILE A 12 -29.97 30.58 55.64
C ILE A 12 -30.12 30.00 54.23
N ARG A 13 -29.04 30.04 53.45
CA ARG A 13 -29.04 29.64 52.04
C ARG A 13 -28.40 28.28 51.85
N LEU A 14 -28.95 27.51 50.91
CA LEU A 14 -28.30 26.28 50.46
C LEU A 14 -27.03 26.61 49.66
N PRO A 15 -25.88 25.95 49.94
CA PRO A 15 -24.62 26.25 49.29
C PRO A 15 -24.59 26.05 47.77
N ASP A 16 -25.41 25.13 47.23
CA ASP A 16 -25.52 24.83 45.78
C ASP A 16 -26.85 25.33 45.18
N ALA A 17 -27.46 26.36 45.79
CA ALA A 17 -28.67 26.98 45.27
C ALA A 17 -28.45 28.44 44.87
N CYS A 18 -28.93 28.79 43.67
CA CYS A 18 -29.02 30.16 43.20
C CYS A 18 -30.44 30.66 43.40
N TYR A 19 -30.63 31.57 44.35
CA TYR A 19 -31.92 32.22 44.60
C TYR A 19 -32.11 33.41 43.67
N ARG A 20 -33.29 33.55 43.07
CA ARG A 20 -33.69 34.64 42.18
C ARG A 20 -35.05 35.16 42.59
N THR A 21 -35.18 36.47 42.70
CA THR A 21 -36.44 37.16 43.00
C THR A 21 -37.09 37.74 41.74
N THR A 22 -36.46 37.57 40.59
CA THR A 22 -36.93 38.05 39.28
C THR A 22 -36.42 37.11 38.19
N PHE A 23 -37.24 36.86 37.17
CA PHE A 23 -36.80 36.10 36.01
C PHE A 23 -36.03 37.00 35.03
N LEU A 24 -34.77 36.65 34.76
CA LEU A 24 -33.90 37.32 33.80
C LEU A 24 -33.49 36.39 32.63
N GLY A 25 -34.17 35.25 32.52
CA GLY A 25 -33.78 34.15 31.65
C GLY A 25 -33.22 32.96 32.40
N PRO A 26 -33.12 31.80 31.73
CA PRO A 26 -32.66 30.57 32.36
C PRO A 26 -31.15 30.61 32.63
N ILE A 27 -30.74 29.95 33.71
CA ILE A 27 -29.33 29.80 34.07
C ILE A 27 -28.82 28.51 33.44
N VAL A 28 -27.91 28.65 32.48
CA VAL A 28 -27.24 27.51 31.83
C VAL A 28 -26.48 26.69 32.89
N GLY A 29 -26.69 25.38 32.90
CA GLY A 29 -26.10 24.47 33.88
C GLY A 29 -26.92 24.28 35.17
N ALA A 30 -28.12 24.86 35.26
CA ALA A 30 -29.08 24.49 36.29
C ALA A 30 -29.45 23.01 36.15
N THR A 31 -29.31 22.25 37.23
CA THR A 31 -29.66 20.81 37.26
C THR A 31 -31.08 20.57 37.75
N SER A 32 -31.64 21.55 38.46
CA SER A 32 -33.03 21.56 38.90
C SER A 32 -33.49 22.98 39.13
N VAL A 33 -34.79 23.22 38.91
CA VAL A 33 -35.43 24.51 39.07
C VAL A 33 -36.65 24.34 39.95
N GLU A 34 -36.75 25.18 40.98
CA GLU A 34 -37.93 25.29 41.83
C GLU A 34 -38.47 26.71 41.73
N ILE A 35 -39.80 26.83 41.73
CA ILE A 35 -40.52 28.09 41.56
C ILE A 35 -41.58 28.11 42.66
N ASP A 36 -41.61 29.16 43.46
CA ASP A 36 -42.69 29.37 44.42
C ASP A 36 -44.02 29.61 43.69
N GLU A 37 -45.13 29.09 44.23
CA GLU A 37 -46.46 29.19 43.62
C GLU A 37 -46.90 30.64 43.36
N ASP A 38 -46.48 31.58 44.22
CA ASP A 38 -46.81 33.01 44.12
C ASP A 38 -45.74 33.84 43.38
N PHE A 39 -44.78 33.20 42.70
CA PHE A 39 -43.71 33.92 42.02
C PHE A 39 -44.24 34.67 40.78
N PRO A 40 -44.03 36.00 40.66
CA PRO A 40 -44.41 36.74 39.47
C PRO A 40 -43.57 36.23 38.30
N ASP A 41 -44.24 35.71 37.27
CA ASP A 41 -43.65 35.07 36.07
C ASP A 41 -43.32 33.58 36.19
N ALA A 42 -43.93 32.84 37.12
CA ALA A 42 -43.74 31.38 37.26
C ALA A 42 -43.92 30.62 35.93
N ASP A 43 -44.98 30.91 35.18
CA ASP A 43 -45.26 30.29 33.87
C ASP A 43 -44.12 30.52 32.86
N LEU A 44 -43.54 31.73 32.83
CA LEU A 44 -42.44 32.08 31.92
C LEU A 44 -41.15 31.35 32.28
N VAL A 45 -40.90 31.15 33.58
CA VAL A 45 -39.76 30.37 34.06
C VAL A 45 -39.93 28.90 33.64
N GLU A 46 -41.11 28.32 33.87
CA GLU A 46 -41.40 26.92 33.53
C GLU A 46 -41.26 26.68 32.02
N GLU A 47 -41.83 27.56 31.19
CA GLU A 47 -41.72 27.47 29.73
C GLU A 47 -40.25 27.55 29.27
N ALA A 48 -39.47 28.50 29.78
CA ALA A 48 -38.07 28.68 29.38
C ALA A 48 -37.18 27.49 29.73
N TYR A 49 -37.34 26.91 30.93
CA TYR A 49 -36.60 25.70 31.29
C TYR A 49 -37.12 24.45 30.58
N GLY A 50 -38.41 24.40 30.25
CA GLY A 50 -39.01 23.37 29.40
C GLY A 50 -38.37 23.34 28.00
N TYR A 51 -38.21 24.50 27.35
CA TYR A 51 -37.51 24.59 26.07
C TYR A 51 -36.06 24.12 26.14
N LEU A 52 -35.33 24.52 27.19
CA LEU A 52 -33.95 24.06 27.38
C LEU A 52 -33.86 22.55 27.55
N ALA A 53 -34.78 21.95 28.31
CA ALA A 53 -34.82 20.50 28.51
C ALA A 53 -35.10 19.75 27.19
N LEU A 54 -36.01 20.26 26.36
CA LEU A 54 -36.30 19.72 25.03
C LEU A 54 -35.09 19.84 24.09
N GLN A 55 -34.43 21.00 24.08
CA GLN A 55 -33.21 21.21 23.28
C GLN A 55 -32.10 20.25 23.71
N GLN A 56 -31.88 20.09 25.01
CA GLN A 56 -30.88 19.16 25.54
C GLN A 56 -31.20 17.71 25.17
N THR A 57 -32.48 17.32 25.22
CA THR A 57 -32.93 15.98 24.81
C THR A 57 -32.65 15.74 23.32
N SER A 58 -32.93 16.72 22.46
CA SER A 58 -32.62 16.64 21.03
C SER A 58 -31.12 16.44 20.79
N ILE A 59 -30.28 17.24 21.45
CA ILE A 59 -28.82 17.15 21.32
C ILE A 59 -28.31 15.77 21.75
N ILE A 60 -28.80 15.24 22.87
CA ILE A 60 -28.43 13.91 23.35
C ILE A 60 -28.85 12.83 22.35
N SER A 61 -30.05 12.94 21.77
CA SER A 61 -30.51 12.01 20.74
C SER A 61 -29.59 12.04 19.51
N ASP A 62 -29.25 13.23 19.02
CA ASP A 62 -28.37 13.39 17.84
C ASP A 62 -26.95 12.90 18.12
N GLN A 63 -26.44 13.11 19.34
CA GLN A 63 -25.15 12.56 19.75
C GLN A 63 -25.17 11.04 19.83
N THR A 64 -26.27 10.45 20.28
CA THR A 64 -26.39 8.99 20.41
C THR A 64 -26.36 8.32 19.04
N THR A 65 -27.10 8.84 18.06
CA THR A 65 -27.08 8.31 16.68
C THR A 65 -25.71 8.48 16.03
N LEU A 66 -25.03 9.61 16.25
CA LEU A 66 -23.68 9.82 15.75
C LEU A 66 -22.67 8.84 16.35
N ILE A 67 -22.81 8.49 17.63
CA ILE A 67 -21.96 7.48 18.29
C ILE A 67 -22.18 6.11 17.65
N GLU A 68 -23.44 5.71 17.45
CA GLU A 68 -23.78 4.43 16.80
C GLU A 68 -23.21 4.34 15.37
N ASP A 69 -23.34 5.41 14.58
CA ASP A 69 -22.76 5.47 13.23
C ASP A 69 -21.22 5.40 13.26
N HIS A 70 -20.58 6.03 14.25
CA HIS A 70 -19.14 5.99 14.41
C HIS A 70 -18.65 4.59 14.77
N GLU A 71 -19.34 3.89 15.69
CA GLU A 71 -19.03 2.51 16.05
C GLU A 71 -19.17 1.57 14.85
N LYS A 72 -20.19 1.77 14.01
CA LYS A 72 -20.35 1.02 12.76
C LYS A 72 -19.20 1.26 11.79
N LEU A 73 -18.77 2.50 11.60
CA LEU A 73 -17.62 2.84 10.76
C LEU A 73 -16.32 2.23 11.28
N ILE A 74 -16.12 2.17 12.60
CA ILE A 74 -14.97 1.49 13.21
C ILE A 74 -15.00 0.01 12.84
N ALA A 75 -16.13 -0.68 13.01
CA ALA A 75 -16.26 -2.10 12.69
C ALA A 75 -16.02 -2.39 11.19
N GLU A 76 -16.55 -1.56 10.30
CA GLU A 76 -16.30 -1.68 8.85
C GLU A 76 -14.82 -1.50 8.51
N ASN A 77 -14.14 -0.53 9.15
CA ASN A 77 -12.72 -0.29 8.94
C ASN A 77 -11.86 -1.48 9.41
N GLU A 78 -12.14 -2.03 10.59
CA GLU A 78 -11.47 -3.23 11.09
C GLU A 78 -11.64 -4.42 10.13
N GLN A 79 -12.85 -4.61 9.59
CA GLN A 79 -13.12 -5.66 8.61
C GLN A 79 -12.33 -5.46 7.31
N LEU A 80 -12.28 -4.22 6.80
CA LEU A 80 -11.51 -3.89 5.60
C LEU A 80 -10.00 -4.10 5.82
N GLN A 81 -9.48 -3.73 6.98
CA GLN A 81 -8.07 -3.99 7.33
C GLN A 81 -7.76 -5.48 7.40
N ALA A 82 -8.65 -6.29 7.97
CA ALA A 82 -8.50 -7.74 8.00
C ALA A 82 -8.48 -8.34 6.58
N ARG A 83 -9.43 -7.92 5.73
CA ARG A 83 -9.48 -8.33 4.31
C ARG A 83 -8.24 -7.92 3.54
N LEU A 84 -7.71 -6.73 3.78
CA LEU A 84 -6.49 -6.26 3.12
C LEU A 84 -5.30 -7.15 3.48
N LYS A 85 -5.14 -7.49 4.77
CA LYS A 85 -4.10 -8.41 5.26
C LYS A 85 -4.21 -9.81 4.65
N GLU A 86 -5.42 -10.31 4.40
CA GLU A 86 -5.63 -11.59 3.72
C GLU A 86 -5.35 -11.51 2.21
N SER A 87 -5.70 -10.40 1.54
CA SER A 87 -5.67 -10.31 0.08
C SER A 87 -4.26 -10.37 -0.53
N VAL A 88 -3.25 -9.91 0.20
CA VAL A 88 -1.83 -10.06 -0.16
C VAL A 88 -1.04 -10.33 1.11
N PRO A 89 -0.82 -11.60 1.47
CA PRO A 89 0.08 -11.91 2.57
C PRO A 89 1.45 -11.33 2.20
N GLN A 90 1.99 -10.47 3.06
CA GLN A 90 3.30 -9.84 2.86
C GLN A 90 4.38 -10.88 2.48
N GLY A 91 4.29 -12.09 3.07
CA GLY A 91 5.16 -13.22 2.73
C GLY A 91 5.09 -13.67 1.27
N VAL A 92 3.90 -13.69 0.65
CA VAL A 92 3.75 -14.05 -0.77
C VAL A 92 4.39 -12.98 -1.67
N TYR A 93 4.25 -11.71 -1.31
CA TYR A 93 4.93 -10.63 -2.03
C TYR A 93 6.45 -10.75 -1.93
N ASP A 94 6.97 -11.02 -0.73
CA ASP A 94 8.40 -11.18 -0.49
C ASP A 94 8.97 -12.42 -1.21
N GLU A 95 8.25 -13.55 -1.20
CA GLU A 95 8.60 -14.77 -1.94
C GLU A 95 8.68 -14.51 -3.44
N VAL A 96 7.67 -13.84 -4.02
CA VAL A 96 7.66 -13.49 -5.45
C VAL A 96 8.82 -12.56 -5.80
N CYS A 97 9.15 -11.59 -4.94
CA CYS A 97 10.29 -10.71 -5.16
C CYS A 97 11.64 -11.45 -5.11
N GLN A 98 11.78 -12.41 -4.20
CA GLN A 98 12.97 -13.26 -4.10
C GLN A 98 13.12 -14.17 -5.32
N GLU A 99 12.05 -14.85 -5.75
CA GLU A 99 12.06 -15.66 -6.97
C GLU A 99 12.40 -14.83 -8.21
N ARG A 100 11.81 -13.63 -8.34
CA ARG A 100 12.12 -12.72 -9.44
C ARG A 100 13.62 -12.39 -9.49
N THR A 101 14.21 -12.04 -8.34
CA THR A 101 15.63 -11.72 -8.24
C THR A 101 16.51 -12.92 -8.61
N ARG A 102 16.15 -14.12 -8.15
CA ARG A 102 16.85 -15.36 -8.49
C ARG A 102 16.80 -15.64 -9.99
N LEU A 103 15.62 -15.54 -10.61
CA LEU A 103 15.46 -15.76 -12.04
C LEU A 103 16.22 -14.72 -12.87
N GLU A 104 16.23 -13.45 -12.45
CA GLU A 104 17.04 -12.40 -13.09
C GLU A 104 18.54 -12.74 -13.08
N GLN A 105 19.06 -13.26 -11.97
CA GLN A 105 20.45 -13.70 -11.87
C GLN A 105 20.75 -14.91 -12.76
N GLU A 106 19.84 -15.89 -12.82
CA GLU A 106 19.97 -17.07 -13.66
C GLU A 106 19.97 -16.70 -15.15
N ILE A 107 19.10 -15.77 -15.57
CA ILE A 107 19.07 -15.25 -16.95
C ILE A 107 20.41 -14.59 -17.31
N VAL A 108 21.00 -13.81 -16.41
CA VAL A 108 22.33 -13.20 -16.64
C VAL A 108 23.40 -14.29 -16.79
N GLY A 109 23.38 -15.32 -15.96
CA GLY A 109 24.29 -16.47 -16.06
C GLY A 109 24.18 -17.17 -17.42
N ILE A 110 22.96 -17.53 -17.83
CA ILE A 110 22.69 -18.20 -19.11
C ILE A 110 23.13 -17.34 -20.29
N LYS A 111 22.91 -16.02 -20.24
CA LYS A 111 23.37 -15.10 -21.30
C LYS A 111 24.89 -15.10 -21.45
N ASN A 112 25.62 -15.08 -20.33
CA ASN A 112 27.08 -15.12 -20.35
C ASN A 112 27.59 -16.47 -20.89
N ASP A 113 26.98 -17.57 -20.51
CA ASP A 113 27.36 -18.90 -21.00
C ASP A 113 27.05 -19.05 -22.50
N LEU A 114 25.92 -18.52 -22.97
CA LEU A 114 25.58 -18.48 -24.38
C LEU A 114 26.61 -17.67 -25.19
N GLU A 115 27.07 -16.54 -24.66
CA GLU A 115 28.09 -15.71 -25.29
C GLU A 115 29.42 -16.45 -25.41
N LYS A 116 29.84 -17.16 -24.35
CA LYS A 116 31.04 -18.02 -24.38
C LYS A 116 30.94 -19.13 -25.42
N VAL A 117 29.85 -19.89 -25.42
CA VAL A 117 29.64 -21.00 -26.37
C VAL A 117 29.59 -20.47 -27.81
N THR A 118 29.01 -19.29 -28.02
CA THR A 118 28.99 -18.61 -29.33
C THR A 118 30.41 -18.26 -29.79
N ALA A 119 31.23 -17.69 -28.91
CA ALA A 119 32.63 -17.38 -29.21
C ALA A 119 33.46 -18.63 -29.52
N GLU A 120 33.31 -19.70 -28.72
CA GLU A 120 34.00 -20.99 -28.94
C GLU A 120 33.62 -21.62 -30.28
N ARG A 121 32.33 -21.61 -30.62
CA ARG A 121 31.84 -22.10 -31.92
C ARG A 121 32.47 -21.32 -33.07
N ASP A 122 32.56 -19.99 -32.98
CA ASP A 122 33.12 -19.16 -34.05
C ASP A 122 34.63 -19.35 -34.20
N ALA A 123 35.35 -19.57 -33.09
CA ALA A 123 36.75 -19.94 -33.09
C ALA A 123 36.98 -21.31 -33.76
N LEU A 124 36.19 -22.33 -33.40
CA LEU A 124 36.25 -23.66 -34.01
C LEU A 124 35.93 -23.61 -35.50
N LYS A 125 34.90 -22.85 -35.90
CA LYS A 125 34.54 -22.67 -37.30
C LYS A 125 35.69 -22.06 -38.11
N SER A 126 36.41 -21.10 -37.53
CA SER A 126 37.60 -20.51 -38.14
C SER A 126 38.74 -21.51 -38.30
N GLN A 127 38.98 -22.34 -37.28
CA GLN A 127 40.00 -23.41 -37.34
C GLN A 127 39.66 -24.45 -38.42
N VAL A 128 38.39 -24.85 -38.55
CA VAL A 128 37.93 -25.76 -39.60
C VAL A 128 38.20 -25.18 -40.98
N LEU A 129 37.85 -23.91 -41.22
CA LEU A 129 38.13 -23.24 -42.50
C LEU A 129 39.63 -23.19 -42.81
N GLU A 130 40.48 -22.94 -41.83
CA GLU A 130 41.94 -22.93 -42.01
C GLU A 130 42.49 -24.32 -42.36
N LEU A 131 42.00 -25.37 -41.69
CA LEU A 131 42.39 -26.75 -41.96
C LEU A 131 41.92 -27.20 -43.35
N GLU A 132 40.67 -26.90 -43.73
CA GLU A 132 40.17 -27.18 -45.08
C GLU A 132 41.00 -26.49 -46.16
N ALA A 133 41.44 -25.25 -45.93
CA ALA A 133 42.31 -24.53 -46.85
C ALA A 133 43.71 -25.17 -46.95
N LYS A 134 44.25 -25.69 -45.85
CA LYS A 134 45.54 -26.41 -45.82
C LYS A 134 45.46 -27.76 -46.55
N VAL A 135 44.33 -28.46 -46.45
CA VAL A 135 44.11 -29.73 -47.17
C VAL A 135 43.86 -29.51 -48.66
N LYS A 136 43.18 -28.43 -49.06
CA LYS A 136 42.92 -28.10 -50.48
C LYS A 136 44.13 -27.54 -51.22
N LYS A 137 45.13 -27.00 -50.52
CA LYS A 137 46.40 -26.61 -51.14
C LYS A 137 47.26 -27.86 -51.34
N PRO A 138 47.65 -28.24 -52.57
CA PRO A 138 48.57 -29.34 -52.77
C PRO A 138 49.85 -29.03 -51.99
N THR A 139 50.29 -29.99 -51.20
CA THR A 139 51.49 -29.84 -50.38
C THR A 139 52.68 -29.54 -51.29
N ALA A 140 53.68 -28.80 -50.79
CA ALA A 140 54.91 -28.58 -51.55
C ALA A 140 55.59 -29.90 -51.97
N ALA A 141 55.31 -31.00 -51.24
CA ALA A 141 55.70 -32.35 -51.60
C ALA A 141 54.93 -32.89 -52.81
N GLU A 142 53.60 -32.73 -52.85
CA GLU A 142 52.77 -33.13 -54.01
C GLU A 142 53.05 -32.29 -55.25
N LEU A 143 53.30 -30.98 -55.10
CA LEU A 143 53.70 -30.12 -56.23
C LEU A 143 55.09 -30.49 -56.77
N LYS A 144 56.02 -30.88 -55.89
CA LYS A 144 57.33 -31.39 -56.32
C LYS A 144 57.22 -32.77 -56.97
N ALA A 145 56.37 -33.65 -56.45
CA ALA A 145 56.14 -34.97 -57.02
C ALA A 145 55.44 -34.90 -58.38
N ALA A 146 54.43 -34.03 -58.53
CA ALA A 146 53.75 -33.78 -59.80
C ALA A 146 54.71 -33.19 -60.85
N LYS A 147 55.58 -32.25 -60.45
CA LYS A 147 56.59 -31.68 -61.35
C LYS A 147 57.67 -32.69 -61.75
N ALA A 148 58.12 -33.52 -60.81
CA ALA A 148 59.08 -34.60 -61.10
C ALA A 148 58.46 -35.68 -62.01
N ALA A 149 57.18 -35.99 -61.85
CA ALA A 149 56.46 -36.92 -62.74
C ALA A 149 56.26 -36.34 -64.15
N GLU A 150 55.97 -35.03 -64.26
CA GLU A 150 55.86 -34.34 -65.55
C GLU A 150 57.20 -34.24 -66.29
N ASP A 151 58.29 -33.96 -65.56
CA ASP A 151 59.65 -33.91 -66.13
C ASP A 151 60.14 -35.31 -66.56
N ALA A 152 59.77 -36.38 -65.82
CA ALA A 152 60.06 -37.76 -66.22
C ALA A 152 59.28 -38.21 -67.46
N ALA A 153 58.00 -37.81 -67.58
CA ALA A 153 57.16 -38.15 -68.73
C ALA A 153 57.64 -37.50 -70.04
N LYS A 154 58.27 -36.31 -69.99
CA LYS A 154 58.86 -35.64 -71.16
C LYS A 154 60.20 -36.25 -71.61
N LEU A 155 60.80 -37.11 -70.80
CA LEU A 155 62.05 -37.84 -71.13
C LEU A 155 61.80 -39.21 -71.78
N GLU A 156 60.57 -39.74 -71.71
CA GLU A 156 60.20 -41.04 -72.30
C GLU A 156 59.43 -40.96 -73.63
N GLU A 157 59.28 -39.79 -74.25
CA GLU A 157 58.77 -39.74 -75.64
C GLU A 157 59.79 -40.42 -76.58
N PRO A 158 59.45 -41.55 -77.22
CA PRO A 158 60.36 -42.24 -78.11
C PRO A 158 60.47 -41.46 -79.41
N LYS A 159 61.69 -41.03 -79.77
CA LYS A 159 62.01 -40.73 -81.16
C LYS A 159 62.00 -42.04 -81.94
N GLU A 160 61.06 -42.12 -82.88
CA GLU A 160 60.94 -43.02 -84.05
C GLU A 160 61.78 -44.30 -84.09
#